data_AF-A0A391PHF7-F1
#
_entry.id   AF-A0A391PHF7-F1
#
_cell.length_a   1.000
_cell.length_b   1.000
_cell.length_c   1.000
_cell.angle_alpha   90.00
_cell.angle_beta   90.00
_cell.angle_gamma   90.00
#
_symmetry.space_group_name_H-M   'P 1'
#
loop_
_entity.id
_entity.type
_entity.pdbx_description
1 polymer ?
#
loop_
_entity_poly.entity_id
_entity_poly.type
_entity_poly.pdbx_seq_one_letter_code
_entity_poly.pdbx_strand_id
1 'polypeptide(L)'
;MSHGPIGDDTTAIFADEEFDSGRSAVRIASVAALGGLLFGYDSAVINGAVKSIQMHFAIDDQSLGIAVASALLGAAVGAMTAGRLADRVGRLSVMKLAALLFLISAIGAGLAWNIWVLVAFRVVGGLGVGIASVIAPAYIAETSPASIRGRLGSLQQLAIVSGIFLSLAVDALSRIWPVGRATSCGWGRRPGAGCSS
;
A
#
# COMPACT_ATOMS: atom_id res chain seq x y z
N MET A 1 51.20 39.44 -14.04
CA MET A 1 50.40 39.15 -12.83
C MET A 1 49.43 38.04 -13.19
N SER A 2 49.66 36.87 -12.60
CA SER A 2 48.89 35.64 -12.78
C SER A 2 47.57 35.78 -12.03
N HIS A 3 46.44 35.73 -12.74
CA HIS A 3 45.15 35.41 -12.12
C HIS A 3 44.84 33.96 -12.46
N GLY A 4 44.77 33.14 -11.40
CA GLY A 4 44.64 31.69 -11.45
C GLY A 4 43.30 31.19 -12.01
N PRO A 5 43.17 29.86 -12.18
CA PRO A 5 42.03 29.26 -12.83
C PRO A 5 40.78 29.35 -11.94
N ILE A 6 39.64 29.67 -12.56
CA ILE A 6 38.30 29.54 -11.98
C ILE A 6 38.02 28.03 -11.88
N GLY A 7 38.39 27.44 -10.75
CA GLY A 7 38.12 26.04 -10.42
C GLY A 7 36.91 25.92 -9.48
N ASP A 8 35.86 25.28 -10.00
CA ASP A 8 35.07 24.23 -9.33
C ASP A 8 34.35 24.46 -7.98
N ASP A 9 34.33 25.66 -7.39
CA ASP A 9 33.60 25.83 -6.12
C ASP A 9 32.07 25.86 -6.28
N THR A 10 31.54 26.20 -7.46
CA THR A 10 30.08 26.27 -7.67
C THR A 10 29.44 24.89 -7.64
N THR A 11 30.16 23.84 -8.05
CA THR A 11 29.67 22.45 -8.05
C THR A 11 29.79 21.81 -6.66
N ALA A 12 30.77 22.26 -5.86
CA ALA A 12 30.96 21.86 -4.48
C ALA A 12 29.91 22.49 -3.53
N ILE A 13 29.49 23.75 -3.75
CA ILE A 13 28.43 24.39 -2.93
C ILE A 13 27.06 23.69 -3.08
N PHE A 14 26.81 22.95 -4.18
CA PHE A 14 25.61 22.12 -4.33
C PHE A 14 25.77 20.68 -3.83
N ALA A 15 27.00 20.29 -3.46
CA ALA A 15 27.37 18.96 -3.01
C ALA A 15 27.85 18.92 -1.55
N ASP A 16 28.04 20.06 -0.88
CA ASP A 16 28.67 20.13 0.45
C ASP A 16 27.72 20.60 1.58
N GLU A 17 26.43 20.86 1.32
CA GLU A 17 25.37 20.77 2.36
C GLU A 17 24.89 19.31 2.51
N GLU A 18 25.81 18.39 2.26
CA GLU A 18 25.78 16.96 2.41
C GLU A 18 25.82 16.66 3.93
N PHE A 19 24.67 16.27 4.49
CA PHE A 19 24.59 15.33 5.61
C PHE A 19 24.87 15.79 7.06
N ASP A 20 24.23 16.86 7.55
CA ASP A 20 24.03 16.98 9.01
C ASP A 20 22.85 16.08 9.52
N SER A 21 22.11 15.42 8.60
CA SER A 21 20.93 14.59 8.96
C SER A 21 20.61 13.44 8.00
N GLY A 22 21.61 12.68 7.51
CA GLY A 22 21.38 11.50 6.66
C GLY A 22 20.35 10.52 7.27
N ARG A 23 20.32 10.43 8.60
CA ARG A 23 19.36 9.62 9.36
C ARG A 23 17.90 10.09 9.25
N SER A 24 17.66 11.39 9.10
CA SER A 24 16.31 11.94 8.92
C SER A 24 15.81 11.80 7.49
N ALA A 25 16.68 12.03 6.50
CA ALA A 25 16.35 11.83 5.10
C ALA A 25 16.03 10.36 4.80
N VAL A 26 16.83 9.42 5.33
CA VAL A 26 16.56 7.98 5.24
C VAL A 26 15.23 7.64 5.89
N ARG A 27 14.91 8.17 7.07
CA ARG A 27 13.61 7.93 7.73
C ARG A 27 12.43 8.39 6.89
N ILE A 28 12.48 9.60 6.33
CA ILE A 28 11.39 10.14 5.51
C ILE A 28 11.25 9.33 4.21
N ALA A 29 12.37 8.97 3.58
CA ALA A 29 12.39 8.10 2.40
C ALA A 29 11.81 6.70 2.69
N SER A 30 12.16 6.09 3.84
CA SER A 30 11.58 4.81 4.26
C SER A 30 10.09 4.90 4.50
N VAL A 31 9.60 5.97 5.14
CA VAL A 31 8.17 6.21 5.36
C VAL A 31 7.45 6.39 4.02
N ALA A 32 8.03 7.16 3.08
CA ALA A 32 7.48 7.36 1.75
C ALA A 32 7.40 6.06 0.94
N ALA A 33 8.48 5.26 0.96
CA ALA A 33 8.54 4.00 0.24
C ALA A 33 7.61 2.94 0.85
N LEU A 34 7.66 2.70 2.16
CA LEU A 34 6.81 1.69 2.81
C LEU A 34 5.34 2.09 2.78
N GLY A 35 5.03 3.37 3.03
CA GLY A 35 3.66 3.88 2.97
C GLY A 35 3.07 3.78 1.57
N GLY A 36 3.83 4.16 0.55
CA GLY A 36 3.41 4.02 -0.85
C GLY A 36 3.22 2.57 -1.26
N LEU A 37 4.18 1.70 -0.94
CA LEU A 37 4.13 0.28 -1.28
C LEU A 37 2.94 -0.44 -0.65
N LEU A 38 2.69 -0.24 0.64
CA LEU A 38 1.56 -0.84 1.34
C LEU A 38 0.21 -0.35 0.79
N PHE A 39 0.11 0.95 0.51
CA PHE A 39 -1.08 1.54 -0.10
C PHE A 39 -1.39 0.95 -1.48
N GLY A 40 -0.36 0.83 -2.34
CA GLY A 40 -0.49 0.23 -3.65
C GLY A 40 -0.85 -1.26 -3.60
N TYR A 41 -0.23 -2.00 -2.68
CA TYR A 41 -0.51 -3.42 -2.48
C TYR A 41 -1.96 -3.66 -2.05
N ASP A 42 -2.46 -2.94 -1.04
CA ASP A 42 -3.84 -3.09 -0.56
C ASP A 42 -4.89 -2.82 -1.64
N SER A 43 -4.67 -1.74 -2.39
CA SER A 43 -5.61 -1.31 -3.43
C SER A 43 -5.70 -2.35 -4.56
N ALA A 44 -4.61 -3.07 -4.82
CA ALA A 44 -4.54 -4.06 -5.89
C ALA A 44 -4.92 -5.49 -5.45
N VAL A 45 -4.63 -5.88 -4.19
CA VAL A 45 -4.78 -7.27 -3.74
C VAL A 45 -6.23 -7.72 -3.72
N ILE A 46 -7.16 -6.79 -3.47
CA ILE A 46 -8.58 -7.10 -3.52
C ILE A 46 -9.01 -7.59 -4.90
N ASN A 47 -8.53 -6.97 -5.98
CA ASN A 47 -8.96 -7.31 -7.34
C ASN A 47 -8.59 -8.76 -7.71
N GLY A 48 -7.44 -9.26 -7.25
CA GLY A 48 -7.05 -10.66 -7.39
C GLY A 48 -7.88 -11.60 -6.51
N ALA A 49 -8.26 -11.14 -5.32
CA ALA A 49 -9.00 -11.95 -4.34
C ALA A 49 -10.50 -12.10 -4.64
N VAL A 50 -11.09 -11.30 -5.53
CA VAL A 50 -12.54 -11.27 -5.82
C VAL A 50 -13.13 -12.67 -6.04
N LYS A 51 -12.55 -13.45 -6.95
CA LYS A 51 -13.05 -14.79 -7.29
C LYS A 51 -12.91 -15.77 -6.13
N SER A 52 -11.81 -15.68 -5.38
CA SER A 52 -11.58 -16.52 -4.19
C SER A 52 -12.56 -16.19 -3.07
N ILE A 53 -12.87 -14.92 -2.83
CA ILE A 53 -13.88 -14.46 -1.86
C ILE A 53 -15.26 -15.00 -2.26
N GLN A 54 -15.62 -14.89 -3.53
CA GLN A 54 -16.91 -15.38 -4.04
C GLN A 54 -17.07 -16.89 -3.82
N MET A 55 -16.05 -17.69 -4.14
CA MET A 55 -16.07 -19.14 -3.93
C MET A 55 -16.05 -19.52 -2.44
N HIS A 56 -15.29 -18.79 -1.62
CA HIS A 56 -15.16 -19.10 -0.18
C HIS A 56 -16.45 -18.84 0.59
N PHE A 57 -17.13 -17.72 0.30
CA PHE A 57 -18.38 -17.36 0.99
C PHE A 57 -19.64 -17.83 0.24
N ALA A 58 -19.50 -18.44 -0.94
CA ALA A 58 -20.61 -18.87 -1.79
C ALA A 58 -21.66 -17.77 -2.03
N ILE A 59 -21.19 -16.56 -2.37
CA ILE A 59 -22.02 -15.36 -2.53
C ILE A 59 -22.24 -15.00 -4.00
N ASP A 60 -23.27 -14.19 -4.25
CA ASP A 60 -23.59 -13.61 -5.54
C ASP A 60 -22.79 -12.32 -5.82
N ASP A 61 -22.85 -11.85 -7.06
CA ASP A 61 -22.13 -10.64 -7.51
C ASP A 61 -22.59 -9.38 -6.77
N GLN A 62 -23.85 -9.32 -6.31
CA GLN A 62 -24.38 -8.17 -5.59
C GLN A 62 -23.71 -8.02 -4.22
N SER A 63 -23.63 -9.11 -3.44
CA SER A 63 -22.99 -9.11 -2.12
C SER A 63 -21.49 -8.80 -2.21
N LEU A 64 -20.84 -9.32 -3.25
CA LEU A 64 -19.44 -9.03 -3.55
C LEU A 64 -19.24 -7.55 -3.89
N GLY A 65 -20.11 -6.98 -4.72
CA GLY A 65 -20.11 -5.56 -5.07
C GLY A 65 -20.26 -4.66 -3.83
N ILE A 66 -21.14 -5.03 -2.90
CA ILE A 66 -21.29 -4.33 -1.61
C ILE A 66 -19.99 -4.38 -0.81
N ALA A 67 -19.31 -5.52 -0.74
CA ALA A 67 -18.05 -5.65 -0.02
C ALA A 67 -16.95 -4.75 -0.62
N VAL A 68 -16.84 -4.68 -1.94
CA VAL A 68 -15.86 -3.80 -2.62
C VAL A 68 -16.23 -2.32 -2.45
N ALA A 69 -17.51 -1.97 -2.65
CA ALA A 69 -17.99 -0.59 -2.53
C ALA A 69 -17.87 -0.05 -1.09
N SER A 70 -18.04 -0.90 -0.08
CA SER A 70 -17.92 -0.51 1.33
C SER A 70 -16.53 0.02 1.69
N ALA A 71 -15.47 -0.55 1.09
CA ALA A 71 -14.10 -0.06 1.28
C ALA A 71 -13.93 1.35 0.68
N LEU A 72 -14.50 1.59 -0.51
CA LEU A 72 -14.45 2.90 -1.15
C LEU A 72 -15.24 3.96 -0.37
N LEU A 73 -16.39 3.59 0.19
CA LEU A 73 -17.16 4.47 1.09
C LEU A 73 -16.35 4.81 2.34
N GLY A 74 -15.72 3.82 2.96
CA GLY A 74 -14.80 4.04 4.09
C GLY A 74 -13.67 4.99 3.71
N ALA A 75 -13.06 4.80 2.54
CA ALA A 75 -11.99 5.65 2.04
C ALA A 75 -12.44 7.09 1.78
N ALA A 76 -13.63 7.30 1.24
CA ALA A 76 -14.20 8.63 1.05
C ALA A 76 -14.35 9.36 2.40
N VAL A 77 -14.95 8.70 3.40
CA VAL A 77 -15.10 9.26 4.75
C VAL A 77 -13.75 9.52 5.40
N GLY A 78 -12.79 8.60 5.25
CA GLY A 78 -11.44 8.74 5.78
C GLY A 78 -10.73 9.95 5.19
N ALA A 79 -10.76 10.10 3.88
CA ALA A 79 -10.14 11.23 3.18
C ALA A 79 -10.78 12.57 3.58
N MET A 80 -12.11 12.65 3.70
CA MET A 80 -12.82 13.86 4.11
C MET A 80 -12.50 14.31 5.54
N THR A 81 -12.17 13.37 6.43
CA THR A 81 -11.90 13.64 7.84
C THR A 81 -10.41 13.79 8.15
N ALA A 82 -9.54 13.27 7.29
CA ALA A 82 -8.09 13.21 7.47
C ALA A 82 -7.44 14.55 7.80
N GLY A 83 -7.70 15.60 6.99
CA GLY A 83 -7.07 16.91 7.16
C GLY A 83 -7.38 17.54 8.53
N ARG A 84 -8.67 17.61 8.87
CA ARG A 84 -9.11 18.15 10.18
C ARG A 84 -8.53 17.37 11.36
N LEU A 85 -8.39 16.05 11.21
CA LEU A 85 -7.81 15.21 12.24
C LEU A 85 -6.30 15.50 12.38
N ALA A 86 -5.58 15.63 11.26
CA ALA A 86 -4.16 15.92 11.23
C ALA A 86 -3.82 17.31 11.78
N ASP A 87 -4.70 18.29 11.58
CA ASP A 87 -4.55 19.62 12.16
C ASP A 87 -4.64 19.61 13.69
N ARG A 88 -5.44 18.69 14.26
CA ARG A 88 -5.66 18.61 15.72
C ARG A 88 -4.62 17.78 16.45
N VAL A 89 -4.26 16.61 15.94
CA VAL A 89 -3.39 15.64 16.65
C VAL A 89 -2.02 15.44 16.00
N GLY A 90 -1.76 16.15 14.90
CA GLY A 90 -0.52 16.06 14.13
C GLY A 90 -0.51 14.94 13.10
N ARG A 91 0.23 15.16 12.00
CA ARG A 91 0.26 14.28 10.83
C ARG A 91 0.76 12.87 11.17
N LEU A 92 1.85 12.77 11.94
CA LEU A 92 2.45 11.48 12.30
C LEU A 92 1.50 10.61 13.16
N SER A 93 0.76 11.23 14.08
CA SER A 93 -0.24 10.54 14.90
C SER A 93 -1.36 9.97 14.05
N VAL A 94 -1.82 10.74 13.05
CA VAL A 94 -2.85 10.30 12.11
C VAL A 94 -2.35 9.19 11.18
N MET A 95 -1.08 9.22 10.75
CA MET A 95 -0.48 8.11 9.99
C MET A 95 -0.44 6.82 10.81
N LYS A 96 -0.10 6.90 12.11
CA LYS A 96 -0.14 5.74 13.02
C LYS A 96 -1.56 5.19 13.19
N LEU A 97 -2.56 6.07 13.30
CA LEU A 97 -3.96 5.67 13.35
C LEU A 97 -4.38 4.94 12.07
N ALA A 98 -4.02 5.48 10.89
CA ALA A 98 -4.30 4.84 9.61
C ALA A 98 -3.66 3.44 9.53
N ALA A 99 -2.39 3.31 9.95
CA ALA A 99 -1.71 2.02 9.99
C ALA A 99 -2.38 1.03 10.96
N LEU A 100 -2.89 1.49 12.10
CA LEU A 100 -3.62 0.65 13.05
C LEU A 100 -4.96 0.17 12.47
N LEU A 101 -5.73 1.06 11.86
CA LEU A 101 -7.00 0.70 11.17
C LEU A 101 -6.74 -0.33 10.06
N PHE A 102 -5.66 -0.13 9.32
CA PHE A 102 -5.23 -1.04 8.26
C PHE A 102 -4.88 -2.43 8.81
N LEU A 103 -4.10 -2.48 9.91
CA LEU A 103 -3.75 -3.73 10.57
C LEU A 103 -4.98 -4.48 11.10
N ILE A 104 -5.90 -3.77 11.75
CA ILE A 104 -7.16 -4.34 12.26
C ILE A 104 -7.99 -4.89 11.10
N SER A 105 -8.09 -4.17 9.99
CA SER A 105 -8.79 -4.61 8.79
C SER A 105 -8.16 -5.86 8.19
N ALA A 106 -6.83 -5.90 8.05
CA ALA A 106 -6.13 -7.05 7.47
C ALA A 106 -6.32 -8.33 8.31
N ILE A 107 -6.17 -8.23 9.63
CA ILE A 107 -6.40 -9.36 10.56
C ILE A 107 -7.87 -9.78 10.52
N GLY A 108 -8.79 -8.81 10.59
CA GLY A 108 -10.23 -9.07 10.57
C GLY A 108 -10.72 -9.69 9.25
N ALA A 109 -10.18 -9.26 8.12
CA ALA A 109 -10.47 -9.85 6.82
C ALA A 109 -9.97 -11.30 6.70
N GLY A 110 -8.81 -11.60 7.29
CA GLY A 110 -8.26 -12.96 7.33
C GLY A 110 -9.02 -13.92 8.25
N LEU A 111 -9.70 -13.40 9.28
CA LEU A 111 -10.51 -14.16 10.24
C LEU A 111 -12.01 -14.10 9.96
N ALA A 112 -12.43 -13.48 8.86
CA ALA A 112 -13.84 -13.28 8.54
C ALA A 112 -14.53 -14.62 8.25
N TRP A 113 -15.54 -14.97 9.06
CA TRP A 113 -16.35 -16.18 8.90
C TRP A 113 -17.63 -15.95 8.07
N ASN A 114 -17.98 -14.70 7.79
CA ASN A 114 -19.08 -14.36 6.89
C ASN A 114 -18.77 -13.06 6.11
N ILE A 115 -19.54 -12.82 5.05
CA ILE A 115 -19.36 -11.67 4.16
C ILE A 115 -19.60 -10.33 4.87
N TRP A 116 -20.52 -10.26 5.84
CA TRP A 116 -20.84 -9.02 6.55
C TRP A 116 -19.74 -8.59 7.51
N VAL A 117 -19.05 -9.56 8.13
CA VAL A 117 -17.85 -9.34 8.94
C VAL A 117 -16.72 -8.86 8.03
N LEU A 118 -16.55 -9.46 6.84
CA LEU A 118 -15.61 -8.97 5.84
C LEU A 118 -15.92 -7.52 5.43
N VAL A 119 -17.20 -7.19 5.16
CA VAL A 119 -17.66 -5.84 4.81
C VAL A 119 -17.34 -4.85 5.94
N ALA A 120 -17.62 -5.21 7.20
CA ALA A 120 -17.31 -4.34 8.33
C ALA A 120 -15.81 -4.02 8.43
N PHE A 121 -14.95 -5.04 8.30
CA PHE A 121 -13.50 -4.81 8.28
C PHE A 121 -13.05 -4.04 7.04
N ARG A 122 -13.71 -4.20 5.89
CA ARG A 122 -13.44 -3.40 4.70
C ARG A 122 -13.76 -1.93 4.86
N VAL A 123 -14.83 -1.58 5.58
CA VAL A 123 -15.10 -0.17 5.92
C VAL A 123 -13.98 0.39 6.79
N VAL A 124 -13.50 -0.38 7.78
CA VAL A 124 -12.39 0.02 8.67
C VAL A 124 -11.08 0.19 7.89
N GLY A 125 -10.76 -0.76 7.02
CA GLY A 125 -9.60 -0.68 6.14
C GLY A 125 -9.69 0.50 5.19
N GLY A 126 -10.85 0.68 4.56
CA GLY A 126 -11.17 1.83 3.72
C GLY A 126 -10.92 3.14 4.44
N LEU A 127 -11.39 3.29 5.68
CA LEU A 127 -11.15 4.49 6.50
C LEU A 127 -9.65 4.77 6.66
N GLY A 128 -8.86 3.73 6.99
CA GLY A 128 -7.40 3.83 7.09
C GLY A 128 -6.74 4.24 5.76
N VAL A 129 -7.14 3.61 4.66
CA VAL A 129 -6.64 3.89 3.29
C VAL A 129 -6.96 5.33 2.88
N GLY A 130 -8.17 5.80 3.13
CA GLY A 130 -8.58 7.18 2.84
C GLY A 130 -7.82 8.22 3.65
N ILE A 131 -7.53 7.92 4.93
CA ILE A 131 -6.70 8.79 5.76
C ILE A 131 -5.26 8.82 5.23
N ALA A 132 -4.69 7.64 4.94
CA ALA A 132 -3.32 7.51 4.48
C ALA A 132 -3.09 8.23 3.14
N SER A 133 -4.05 8.16 2.21
CA SER A 133 -3.94 8.77 0.88
C SER A 133 -3.84 10.30 0.92
N VAL A 134 -4.42 10.94 1.94
CA VAL A 134 -4.35 12.39 2.12
C VAL A 134 -3.12 12.78 2.95
N ILE A 135 -2.85 12.08 4.05
CA ILE A 135 -1.83 12.50 5.02
C ILE A 135 -0.42 12.12 4.61
N ALA A 136 -0.20 10.97 3.97
CA ALA A 136 1.15 10.55 3.56
C ALA A 136 1.84 11.56 2.61
N PRO A 137 1.22 11.98 1.48
CA PRO A 137 1.85 12.98 0.60
C PRO A 137 1.98 14.35 1.27
N ALA A 138 1.02 14.75 2.12
CA ALA A 138 1.10 16.01 2.87
C ALA A 138 2.28 16.00 3.86
N TYR A 139 2.45 14.91 4.62
CA TYR A 139 3.55 14.74 5.56
C TYR A 139 4.92 14.80 4.86
N ILE A 140 5.04 14.16 3.69
CA ILE A 140 6.26 14.22 2.89
C ILE A 140 6.51 15.65 2.41
N ALA A 141 5.50 16.36 1.92
CA ALA A 141 5.65 17.75 1.49
C ALA A 141 6.09 18.68 2.64
N GLU A 142 5.55 18.50 3.83
CA GLU A 142 5.83 19.35 5.00
C GLU A 142 7.18 19.04 5.66
N THR A 143 7.57 17.76 5.73
CA THR A 143 8.78 17.33 6.46
C THR A 143 10.03 17.36 5.56
N SER A 144 9.86 17.33 4.23
CA SER A 144 11.00 17.25 3.31
C SER A 144 11.64 18.62 3.05
N PRO A 145 12.98 18.69 3.03
CA PRO A 145 13.72 19.85 2.53
C PRO A 145 13.31 20.20 1.11
N ALA A 146 13.30 21.49 0.77
CA ALA A 146 12.85 21.98 -0.53
C ALA A 146 13.61 21.32 -1.71
N SER A 147 14.90 21.05 -1.55
CA SER A 147 15.77 20.44 -2.57
C SER A 147 15.39 19.00 -2.95
N ILE A 148 14.86 18.21 -2.01
CA ILE A 148 14.56 16.77 -2.22
C ILE A 148 13.08 16.42 -2.16
N ARG A 149 12.20 17.40 -1.90
CA ARG A 149 10.74 17.20 -1.80
C ARG A 149 10.16 16.48 -3.01
N GLY A 150 10.54 16.92 -4.22
CA GLY A 150 10.09 16.29 -5.46
C GLY A 150 10.56 14.85 -5.61
N ARG A 151 11.82 14.57 -5.23
CA ARG A 151 12.40 13.22 -5.27
C ARG A 151 11.69 12.27 -4.32
N LEU A 152 11.34 12.73 -3.12
CA LEU A 152 10.60 11.92 -2.14
C LEU A 152 9.14 11.67 -2.57
N GLY A 153 8.48 12.64 -3.22
CA GLY A 153 7.18 12.43 -3.83
C GLY A 153 7.22 11.40 -4.98
N SER A 154 8.24 11.47 -5.84
CA SER A 154 8.48 10.47 -6.88
C SER A 154 8.75 9.07 -6.31
N LEU A 155 9.56 8.98 -5.25
CA LEU A 155 9.81 7.73 -4.54
C LEU A 155 8.52 7.10 -4.00
N GLN A 156 7.63 7.92 -3.42
CA GLN A 156 6.32 7.44 -2.97
C GLN A 156 5.50 6.88 -4.13
N GLN A 157 5.44 7.55 -5.28
CA GLN A 157 4.68 7.02 -6.42
C GLN A 157 5.29 5.78 -7.04
N LEU A 158 6.62 5.73 -7.16
CA LEU A 158 7.31 4.52 -7.56
C LEU A 158 6.93 3.37 -6.64
N ALA A 159 6.93 3.60 -5.33
CA ALA A 159 6.54 2.60 -4.35
C ALA A 159 5.08 2.15 -4.48
N ILE A 160 4.13 3.07 -4.73
CA ILE A 160 2.73 2.73 -5.00
C ILE A 160 2.62 1.80 -6.21
N VAL A 161 3.24 2.18 -7.33
CA VAL A 161 3.23 1.36 -8.55
C VAL A 161 3.90 0.00 -8.32
N SER A 162 5.02 -0.03 -7.59
CA SER A 162 5.68 -1.29 -7.20
C SER A 162 4.79 -2.17 -6.31
N GLY A 163 4.01 -1.57 -5.39
CA GLY A 163 3.06 -2.29 -4.56
C GLY A 163 1.93 -2.93 -5.37
N ILE A 164 1.39 -2.19 -6.34
CA ILE A 164 0.39 -2.71 -7.28
C ILE A 164 0.97 -3.87 -8.09
N PHE A 165 2.18 -3.69 -8.65
CA PHE A 165 2.87 -4.73 -9.41
C PHE A 165 3.11 -5.98 -8.57
N LEU A 166 3.61 -5.83 -7.34
CA LEU A 166 3.85 -6.95 -6.44
C LEU A 166 2.56 -7.71 -6.11
N SER A 167 1.46 -6.98 -5.87
CA SER A 167 0.16 -7.62 -5.66
C SER A 167 -0.29 -8.46 -6.86
N LEU A 168 -0.15 -7.92 -8.07
CA LEU A 168 -0.49 -8.64 -9.30
C LEU A 168 0.45 -9.84 -9.53
N ALA A 169 1.72 -9.71 -9.19
CA ALA A 169 2.69 -10.80 -9.25
C ALA A 169 2.33 -11.92 -8.25
N VAL A 170 1.89 -11.58 -7.04
CA VAL A 170 1.40 -12.54 -6.04
C VAL A 170 0.14 -13.25 -6.52
N ASP A 171 -0.82 -12.52 -7.10
CA ASP A 171 -2.02 -13.13 -7.72
C ASP A 171 -1.63 -14.10 -8.84
N ALA A 172 -0.73 -13.70 -9.73
CA ALA A 172 -0.24 -14.55 -10.82
C ALA A 172 0.48 -15.80 -10.28
N LEU A 173 1.34 -15.64 -9.27
CA LEU A 173 2.04 -16.74 -8.63
C LEU A 173 1.06 -17.73 -7.98
N SER A 174 0.01 -17.24 -7.33
CA SER A 174 -1.02 -18.09 -6.69
C SER A 174 -1.79 -18.94 -7.70
N ARG A 175 -1.93 -18.46 -8.96
CA ARG A 175 -2.55 -19.22 -10.05
C ARG A 175 -1.63 -20.31 -10.59
N ILE A 176 -0.32 -20.06 -10.64
CA ILE A 176 0.69 -20.99 -11.16
C ILE A 176 1.03 -22.07 -10.11
N TRP A 177 1.16 -21.67 -8.86
CA TRP A 177 1.45 -22.54 -7.73
C TRP A 177 0.22 -22.59 -6.81
N PRO A 178 -0.79 -23.43 -7.12
CA PRO A 178 -1.90 -23.65 -6.21
C PRO A 178 -1.38 -24.30 -4.93
N VAL A 179 -1.04 -23.48 -3.94
CA VAL A 179 -0.78 -23.89 -2.56
C VAL A 179 -2.08 -24.51 -2.05
N GLY A 180 -2.19 -25.84 -2.14
CA GLY A 180 -3.39 -26.56 -1.71
C GLY A 180 -3.97 -27.61 -2.68
N ARG A 181 -3.27 -28.05 -3.73
CA ARG A 181 -3.61 -29.30 -4.46
C ARG A 181 -2.43 -30.26 -4.60
N ALA A 182 -1.73 -30.52 -3.51
CA ALA A 182 -0.87 -31.69 -3.38
C ALA A 182 -1.59 -32.90 -2.73
N THR A 183 -2.85 -32.79 -2.35
CA THR A 183 -3.59 -33.86 -1.64
C THR A 183 -4.72 -34.53 -2.43
N SER A 184 -5.03 -34.09 -3.66
CA SER A 184 -6.04 -34.75 -4.52
C SER A 184 -5.49 -35.38 -5.80
N CYS A 185 -4.24 -35.12 -6.17
CA CYS A 185 -3.52 -36.02 -7.09
C CYS A 185 -2.92 -37.15 -6.25
N GLY A 186 -3.77 -38.12 -5.93
CA GLY A 186 -3.36 -39.36 -5.29
C GLY A 186 -2.14 -39.94 -6.00
N TRP A 187 -1.11 -40.17 -5.21
CA TRP A 187 0.09 -40.93 -5.51
C TRP A 187 -0.32 -42.28 -6.13
N GLY A 188 -0.43 -42.36 -7.46
CA GLY A 188 -0.86 -43.58 -8.15
C GLY A 188 -1.83 -43.44 -9.33
N ARG A 189 -1.82 -42.36 -10.13
CA ARG A 189 -2.51 -42.38 -11.44
C ARG A 189 -1.62 -41.92 -12.59
N ARG A 190 -1.71 -42.72 -13.66
CA ARG A 190 -0.92 -42.73 -14.90
C ARG A 190 -1.00 -41.41 -15.67
N PRO A 191 0.03 -41.06 -16.46
CA PRO A 191 0.01 -39.87 -17.32
C PRO A 191 -1.05 -40.04 -18.41
N GLY A 192 -2.08 -39.19 -18.41
CA GLY A 192 -3.10 -39.16 -19.47
C GLY A 192 -4.52 -38.73 -19.07
N ALA A 193 -4.86 -38.62 -17.79
CA ALA A 193 -6.17 -38.12 -17.39
C ALA A 193 -6.14 -36.59 -17.23
N GLY A 194 -6.72 -35.88 -18.19
CA GLY A 194 -6.88 -34.43 -18.14
C GLY A 194 -7.66 -33.99 -16.91
N CYS A 195 -7.13 -32.99 -16.21
CA CYS A 195 -7.92 -32.20 -15.25
C CYS A 195 -8.87 -31.33 -16.08
N SER A 196 -10.12 -31.76 -16.24
CA SER A 196 -11.17 -30.91 -16.77
C SER A 196 -11.51 -29.83 -15.74
N SER A 197 -11.54 -28.62 -16.27
CA SER A 197 -11.71 -27.27 -15.70
C SER A 197 -12.82 -27.09 -14.68
#